data_AF-A0A7C1AXR1-F1
#
_entry.id   AF-A0A7C1AXR1-F1
#
_cell.length_a   1.000
_cell.length_b   1.000
_cell.length_c   1.000
_cell.angle_alpha   90.00
_cell.angle_beta   90.00
_cell.angle_gamma   90.00
#
_symmetry.space_group_name_H-M   'P 1'
#
loop_
_entity.id
_entity.type
_entity.pdbx_description
1 polymer ?
#
loop_
_entity_poly.entity_id
_entity_poly.type
_entity_poly.pdbx_seq_one_letter_code
_entity_poly.pdbx_strand_id
1 'polypeptide(L)'
;MFTHKAVRSIFVIFLVVAVAGICGISRAAEKPKEVRIGIITPTVLEEPWNTSFLQALERVQKAAPHGLKVKWDFTENVFNPDAERVLMEYAKTGKYDIIWSHSVYPKAVERLHNKFPDILWVMAGAGNKAYGGNTYWVEMNIQEPAYLMG
;
A
#
# COMPACT_ATOMS: atom_id res chain seq x y z
N MET A 1 -65.06 12.15 -2.99
CA MET A 1 -64.36 11.21 -3.90
C MET A 1 -63.05 11.84 -4.33
N PHE A 2 -62.11 12.03 -3.39
CA PHE A 2 -60.78 12.56 -3.71
C PHE A 2 -59.94 11.42 -4.27
N THR A 3 -59.47 11.63 -5.49
CA THR A 3 -59.00 10.61 -6.41
C THR A 3 -57.63 10.06 -5.99
N HIS A 4 -57.53 8.73 -5.86
CA HIS A 4 -56.31 7.96 -5.53
C HIS A 4 -55.06 8.32 -6.35
N LYS A 5 -55.21 8.99 -7.50
CA LYS A 5 -54.12 9.44 -8.37
C LYS A 5 -53.32 10.62 -7.81
N ALA A 6 -53.95 11.53 -7.04
CA ALA A 6 -53.28 12.70 -6.47
C ALA A 6 -52.37 12.31 -5.29
N VAL A 7 -52.85 11.42 -4.41
CA VAL A 7 -52.08 10.89 -3.28
C VAL A 7 -50.86 10.09 -3.75
N ARG A 8 -51.02 9.30 -4.82
CA ARG A 8 -49.93 8.50 -5.42
C ARG A 8 -48.85 9.37 -6.08
N SER A 9 -49.23 10.52 -6.65
CA SER A 9 -48.27 11.45 -7.26
C SER A 9 -47.47 12.24 -6.22
N ILE A 10 -48.11 12.64 -5.11
CA ILE A 10 -47.42 13.30 -3.98
C ILE A 10 -46.43 12.35 -3.30
N PHE A 11 -46.78 11.06 -3.16
CA PHE A 11 -45.90 10.06 -2.56
C PHE A 11 -44.67 9.75 -3.42
N VAL A 12 -44.82 9.74 -4.76
CA VAL A 12 -43.71 9.53 -5.70
C VAL A 12 -42.75 10.73 -5.71
N ILE A 13 -43.27 11.95 -5.62
CA ILE A 13 -42.44 13.17 -5.54
C ILE A 13 -41.63 13.20 -4.23
N PHE A 14 -42.25 12.83 -3.10
CA PHE A 14 -41.56 12.74 -1.82
C PHE A 14 -40.45 11.68 -1.80
N LEU A 15 -40.67 10.54 -2.46
CA LEU A 15 -39.67 9.47 -2.58
C LEU A 15 -38.48 9.87 -3.46
N VAL A 16 -38.71 10.61 -4.55
CA VAL A 16 -37.64 11.09 -5.44
C VAL A 16 -36.78 12.17 -4.76
N VAL A 17 -37.37 13.04 -3.94
CA VAL A 17 -36.63 14.04 -3.15
C VAL A 17 -35.84 13.38 -2.01
N ALA A 18 -36.38 12.33 -1.39
CA ALA A 18 -35.67 11.57 -0.35
C ALA A 18 -34.47 10.77 -0.90
N VAL A 19 -34.55 10.26 -2.14
CA VAL A 19 -33.43 9.53 -2.78
C VAL A 19 -32.37 10.50 -3.30
N ALA A 20 -32.74 11.70 -3.76
CA ALA A 20 -31.78 12.73 -4.18
C ALA A 20 -30.96 13.32 -3.02
N GLY A 21 -31.49 13.31 -1.78
CA GLY A 21 -30.80 13.82 -0.60
C GLY A 21 -29.65 12.93 -0.08
N ILE A 22 -29.55 11.67 -0.51
CA ILE A 22 -28.56 10.70 0.01
C ILE A 22 -27.29 10.66 -0.84
N CYS A 23 -27.30 11.15 -2.09
CA CYS A 23 -26.16 11.09 -3.00
C CYS A 23 -25.09 12.18 -2.83
N GLY A 24 -25.23 13.10 -1.86
CA GLY A 24 -24.45 14.35 -1.86
C GLY A 24 -23.33 14.49 -0.83
N ILE A 25 -23.18 13.59 0.15
CA ILE A 25 -22.16 13.77 1.19
C ILE A 25 -20.91 12.97 0.84
N SER A 26 -20.17 13.43 -0.17
CA SER A 26 -18.74 13.12 -0.22
C SER A 26 -18.10 13.81 0.99
N ARG A 27 -17.91 13.07 2.09
CA ARG A 27 -17.03 13.51 3.17
C ARG A 27 -15.69 13.81 2.51
N ALA A 28 -15.27 15.08 2.50
CA ALA A 28 -13.91 15.42 2.14
C ALA A 28 -13.00 14.64 3.10
N ALA A 29 -12.34 13.60 2.59
CA ALA A 29 -11.40 12.81 3.37
C ALA A 29 -10.32 13.76 3.87
N GLU A 30 -10.07 13.76 5.18
CA GLU A 30 -8.98 14.52 5.76
C GLU A 30 -7.68 14.06 5.09
N LYS A 31 -6.86 15.00 4.63
CA LYS A 31 -5.59 14.65 3.98
C LYS A 31 -4.75 13.81 4.96
N PRO A 32 -4.16 12.68 4.52
CA PRO A 32 -3.30 11.89 5.37
C PRO A 32 -2.19 12.76 5.96
N LYS A 33 -1.85 12.56 7.23
CA LYS A 33 -0.75 13.26 7.93
C LYS A 33 0.46 12.37 8.14
N GLU A 34 0.30 11.08 7.92
CA GLU A 34 1.28 10.04 8.22
C GLU A 34 1.18 8.93 7.17
N VAL A 35 2.31 8.30 6.87
CA VAL A 35 2.41 7.07 6.07
C VAL A 35 3.20 6.06 6.89
N ARG A 36 2.68 4.84 6.99
CA ARG A 36 3.32 3.71 7.68
C ARG A 36 3.76 2.63 6.72
N ILE A 37 5.02 2.23 6.83
CA ILE A 37 5.65 1.25 5.97
C ILE A 37 6.01 0.00 6.80
N GLY A 38 5.47 -1.16 6.45
CA GLY A 38 5.90 -2.43 7.02
C GLY A 38 6.96 -3.04 6.11
N ILE A 39 8.15 -3.31 6.62
CA ILE A 39 9.29 -3.76 5.82
C ILE A 39 9.77 -5.14 6.28
N ILE A 40 10.03 -6.03 5.32
CA ILE A 40 10.74 -7.29 5.58
C ILE A 40 12.08 -7.35 4.84
N THR A 41 13.08 -7.94 5.49
CA THR A 41 14.40 -8.23 4.90
C THR A 41 14.75 -9.71 5.08
N PRO A 42 15.46 -10.35 4.13
CA PRO A 42 15.86 -11.75 4.24
C PRO A 42 17.02 -11.97 5.21
N THR A 43 17.72 -10.90 5.56
CA THR A 43 18.99 -10.85 6.28
C THR A 43 18.93 -9.71 7.31
N VAL A 44 20.00 -9.56 8.08
CA VAL A 44 20.14 -8.51 9.10
C VAL A 44 20.30 -7.12 8.49
N LEU A 45 19.86 -6.08 9.19
CA LEU A 45 19.87 -4.68 8.75
C LEU A 45 21.29 -4.14 8.51
N GLU A 46 22.29 -4.66 9.24
CA GLU A 46 23.70 -4.28 9.10
C GLU A 46 24.32 -4.73 7.78
N GLU A 47 23.66 -5.61 7.02
CA GLU A 47 24.08 -5.93 5.66
C GLU A 47 24.06 -4.64 4.80
N PRO A 48 25.12 -4.36 4.00
CA PRO A 48 25.19 -3.14 3.20
C PRO A 48 23.96 -2.83 2.35
N TRP A 49 23.31 -3.86 1.76
CA TRP A 49 22.07 -3.70 1.01
C TRP A 49 20.96 -3.06 1.86
N ASN A 50 20.64 -3.68 3.00
CA ASN A 50 19.59 -3.23 3.91
C ASN A 50 19.93 -1.89 4.58
N THR A 51 21.19 -1.70 4.97
CA THR A 51 21.67 -0.43 5.56
C THR A 51 21.50 0.73 4.57
N SER A 52 21.83 0.53 3.29
CA SER A 52 21.67 1.57 2.28
C SER A 52 20.21 2.01 2.09
N PHE A 53 19.28 1.07 2.19
CA PHE A 53 17.85 1.32 2.13
C PHE A 53 17.33 2.06 3.38
N LEU A 54 17.78 1.67 4.57
CA LEU A 54 17.44 2.37 5.81
C LEU A 54 17.88 3.85 5.75
N GLN A 55 19.11 4.11 5.29
CA GLN A 55 19.61 5.48 5.10
C GLN A 55 18.77 6.26 4.07
N ALA A 56 18.23 5.58 3.04
CA ALA A 56 17.31 6.21 2.09
C ALA A 56 15.97 6.57 2.73
N LEU A 57 15.41 5.69 3.56
CA LEU A 57 14.18 5.97 4.32
C LEU A 57 14.35 7.12 5.30
N GLU A 58 15.48 7.21 6.00
CA GLU A 58 15.81 8.34 6.89
C GLU A 58 15.85 9.68 6.13
N ARG A 59 16.45 9.69 4.93
CA ARG A 59 16.46 10.89 4.07
C ARG A 59 15.03 11.28 3.67
N VAL A 60 14.18 10.32 3.31
CA VAL A 60 12.77 10.57 2.97
C VAL A 60 11.98 11.07 4.17
N GLN A 61 12.18 10.48 5.36
CA GLN A 61 11.55 10.92 6.60
C GLN A 61 11.88 12.38 6.91
N LYS A 62 13.16 12.74 6.80
CA LYS A 62 13.65 14.10 7.04
C LYS A 62 13.12 15.10 6.01
N ALA A 63 13.01 14.69 4.75
CA ALA A 63 12.46 15.53 3.68
C ALA A 63 10.95 15.79 3.84
N ALA A 64 10.24 14.92 4.56
CA ALA A 64 8.81 15.03 4.84
C ALA A 64 7.98 15.36 3.56
N PRO A 65 8.07 14.53 2.51
CA PRO A 65 7.40 14.79 1.25
C PRO A 65 5.89 14.99 1.48
N HIS A 66 5.33 16.00 0.82
CA HIS A 66 3.92 16.38 0.98
C HIS A 66 3.49 16.73 2.42
N GLY A 67 4.44 17.01 3.33
CA GLY A 67 4.17 17.26 4.75
C GLY A 67 3.79 16.01 5.54
N LEU A 68 4.03 14.82 4.99
CA LEU A 68 3.70 13.54 5.62
C LEU A 68 4.79 13.11 6.60
N LYS A 69 4.37 12.60 7.76
CA LYS A 69 5.25 11.88 8.68
C LYS A 69 5.43 10.46 8.15
N VAL A 70 6.66 10.07 7.81
CA VAL A 70 6.95 8.69 7.39
C VAL A 70 7.40 7.88 8.60
N LYS A 71 6.76 6.75 8.85
CA LYS A 71 7.14 5.79 9.89
C LYS A 71 7.28 4.40 9.30
N TRP A 72 8.13 3.58 9.90
CA TRP A 72 8.31 2.21 9.46
C TRP A 72 8.56 1.26 10.63
N ASP A 73 8.26 0.00 10.38
CA ASP A 73 8.63 -1.13 11.23
C ASP A 73 9.37 -2.15 10.37
N PHE A 74 10.38 -2.82 10.94
CA PHE A 74 11.17 -3.85 10.27
C PHE A 74 10.92 -5.23 10.87
N THR A 75 11.02 -6.26 10.04
CA THR A 75 11.26 -7.63 10.48
C THR A 75 12.35 -8.25 9.62
N GLU A 76 13.44 -8.61 10.28
CA GLU A 76 14.63 -9.19 9.66
C GLU A 76 14.55 -10.71 9.58
N ASN A 77 15.46 -11.32 8.81
CA ASN A 77 15.60 -12.77 8.68
C ASN A 77 14.30 -13.47 8.19
N VAL A 78 13.54 -12.80 7.33
CA VAL A 78 12.33 -13.35 6.71
C VAL A 78 12.70 -14.06 5.40
N PHE A 79 12.89 -15.37 5.46
CA PHE A 79 13.20 -16.17 4.28
C PHE A 79 11.95 -16.39 3.40
N ASN A 80 12.17 -16.74 2.13
CA ASN A 80 11.12 -16.95 1.14
C ASN A 80 9.94 -17.86 1.59
N PRO A 81 10.18 -19.00 2.29
CA PRO A 81 9.09 -19.84 2.80
C PRO A 81 8.16 -19.15 3.80
N ASP A 82 8.70 -18.21 4.59
CA ASP A 82 7.96 -17.50 5.64
C ASP A 82 7.32 -16.19 5.16
N ALA A 83 7.80 -15.66 4.03
CA ALA A 83 7.43 -14.33 3.56
C ALA A 83 5.92 -14.13 3.41
N GLU A 84 5.19 -15.08 2.83
CA GLU A 84 3.73 -14.96 2.68
C GLU A 84 3.02 -14.87 4.04
N ARG A 85 3.45 -15.66 5.02
CA ARG A 85 2.85 -15.64 6.36
C ARG A 85 3.09 -14.28 7.02
N VAL A 86 4.34 -13.81 7.04
CA VAL A 86 4.72 -12.54 7.68
C VAL A 86 4.05 -11.34 6.99
N LEU A 87 4.07 -11.29 5.66
CA LEU A 87 3.42 -10.23 4.90
C LEU A 87 1.90 -10.21 5.09
N MET A 88 1.28 -11.40 5.19
CA MET A 88 -0.15 -11.51 5.50
C MET A 88 -0.46 -11.06 6.94
N GLU A 89 0.41 -11.36 7.91
CA GLU A 89 0.28 -10.86 9.29
C GLU A 89 0.32 -9.33 9.30
N TYR A 90 1.27 -8.73 8.58
CA TYR A 90 1.36 -7.28 8.41
C TYR A 90 0.08 -6.70 7.80
N ALA A 91 -0.39 -7.27 6.70
CA ALA A 91 -1.60 -6.81 6.01
C ALA A 91 -2.84 -6.90 6.91
N LYS A 92 -3.00 -7.98 7.67
CA LYS A 92 -4.12 -8.18 8.60
C LYS A 92 -4.14 -7.19 9.76
N THR A 93 -3.01 -6.57 10.11
CA THR A 93 -3.00 -5.54 11.16
C THR A 93 -3.77 -4.28 10.76
N GLY A 94 -3.91 -4.00 9.47
CA GLY A 94 -4.47 -2.74 8.96
C GLY A 94 -3.65 -1.49 9.31
N LYS A 95 -2.41 -1.66 9.81
CA LYS A 95 -1.54 -0.57 10.29
C LYS A 95 -0.75 0.10 9.17
N TYR A 96 -0.49 -0.60 8.07
CA TYR A 96 0.47 -0.20 7.05
C TYR A 96 -0.22 0.24 5.77
N ASP A 97 0.15 1.42 5.28
CA ASP A 97 -0.26 1.93 3.97
C ASP A 97 0.60 1.30 2.86
N ILE A 98 1.86 1.01 3.19
CA ILE A 98 2.84 0.41 2.29
C ILE A 98 3.41 -0.85 2.96
N ILE A 99 3.42 -1.96 2.23
CA ILE A 99 4.19 -3.15 2.63
C ILE A 99 5.33 -3.32 1.64
N TRP A 100 6.56 -3.25 2.14
CA TRP A 100 7.78 -3.28 1.36
C TRP A 100 8.57 -4.58 1.58
N SER A 101 8.66 -5.37 0.53
CA SER A 101 9.43 -6.60 0.50
C SER A 101 10.83 -6.29 -0.06
N HIS A 102 11.82 -6.08 0.81
CA HIS A 102 13.14 -5.57 0.41
C HIS A 102 14.09 -6.67 -0.13
N SER A 103 13.55 -7.61 -0.90
CA SER A 103 14.28 -8.64 -1.63
C SER A 103 13.33 -9.35 -2.60
N VAL A 104 13.79 -10.48 -3.14
CA VAL A 104 13.08 -11.29 -4.12
C VAL A 104 12.12 -12.24 -3.41
N TYR A 105 10.83 -11.88 -3.43
CA TYR A 105 9.71 -12.64 -2.83
C TYR A 105 8.58 -12.90 -3.84
N PRO A 106 8.87 -13.51 -5.01
CA PRO A 106 8.02 -13.46 -6.20
C PRO A 106 6.65 -14.10 -5.99
N LYS A 107 6.56 -15.07 -5.09
CA LYS A 107 5.33 -15.83 -4.85
C LYS A 107 4.43 -15.19 -3.78
N ALA A 108 5.01 -14.45 -2.83
CA ALA A 108 4.27 -13.96 -1.68
C ALA A 108 3.39 -12.76 -2.06
N VAL A 109 3.98 -11.77 -2.75
CA VAL A 109 3.24 -10.57 -3.17
C VAL A 109 2.15 -10.93 -4.18
N GLU A 110 2.45 -11.80 -5.17
CA GLU A 110 1.48 -12.30 -6.15
C GLU A 110 0.20 -12.85 -5.50
N ARG A 111 0.33 -13.59 -4.39
CA ARG A 111 -0.81 -14.22 -3.70
C ARG A 111 -1.58 -13.28 -2.78
N LEU A 112 -1.00 -12.15 -2.40
CA LEU A 112 -1.54 -11.27 -1.37
C LEU A 112 -2.06 -9.94 -1.92
N HIS A 113 -1.45 -9.38 -2.97
CA HIS A 113 -1.72 -7.99 -3.35
C HIS A 113 -3.19 -7.72 -3.69
N ASN A 114 -3.85 -8.64 -4.41
CA ASN A 114 -5.28 -8.54 -4.74
C ASN A 114 -6.22 -8.73 -3.54
N LYS A 115 -5.76 -9.38 -2.46
CA LYS A 115 -6.56 -9.59 -1.24
C LYS A 115 -6.60 -8.34 -0.35
N PHE A 116 -5.63 -7.44 -0.52
CA PHE A 116 -5.48 -6.21 0.26
C PHE A 116 -5.27 -5.01 -0.68
N PRO A 117 -6.32 -4.61 -1.43
CA PRO A 117 -6.22 -3.59 -2.49
C PRO A 117 -5.84 -2.20 -1.98
N ASP A 118 -6.12 -1.90 -0.71
CA ASP A 118 -5.85 -0.59 -0.10
C ASP A 118 -4.38 -0.42 0.33
N ILE A 119 -3.60 -1.49 0.31
CA ILE A 119 -2.17 -1.48 0.65
C ILE A 119 -1.37 -1.35 -0.64
N LEU A 120 -0.36 -0.47 -0.66
CA LEU A 120 0.66 -0.45 -1.70
C LEU A 120 1.72 -1.51 -1.42
N TRP A 121 1.85 -2.48 -2.33
CA TRP A 121 2.82 -3.56 -2.23
C TRP A 121 4.08 -3.24 -3.03
N VAL A 122 5.21 -3.05 -2.34
CA VAL A 122 6.48 -2.73 -2.97
C VAL A 122 7.41 -3.93 -2.93
N MET A 123 8.09 -4.20 -4.05
CA MET A 123 9.11 -5.24 -4.18
C MET A 123 10.42 -4.62 -4.64
N ALA A 124 11.54 -5.11 -4.11
CA ALA A 124 12.87 -4.66 -4.49
C ALA A 124 13.72 -5.80 -5.06
N GLY A 125 14.51 -5.50 -6.09
CA GLY A 125 15.54 -6.38 -6.60
C GLY A 125 15.08 -7.37 -7.68
N ALA A 126 16.09 -7.90 -8.37
CA ALA A 126 15.91 -8.61 -9.64
C ALA A 126 15.27 -9.98 -9.45
N GLY A 127 14.36 -10.36 -10.35
CA GLY A 127 13.62 -11.62 -10.27
C GLY A 127 12.22 -11.50 -9.67
N ASN A 128 11.81 -10.30 -9.25
CA ASN A 128 10.40 -9.98 -9.05
C ASN A 128 9.69 -9.76 -10.40
N LYS A 129 8.36 -9.70 -10.38
CA LYS A 129 7.51 -9.49 -11.55
C LYS A 129 6.58 -8.31 -11.31
N ALA A 130 6.30 -7.52 -12.36
CA ALA A 130 5.27 -6.50 -12.29
C ALA A 130 3.86 -7.14 -12.32
N TYR A 131 3.04 -6.85 -11.31
CA TYR A 131 1.64 -7.33 -11.24
C TYR A 131 0.62 -6.23 -11.58
N GLY A 132 1.04 -4.96 -11.63
CA GLY A 132 0.15 -3.81 -11.82
C GLY A 132 -0.71 -3.52 -10.59
N GLY A 133 -1.76 -2.70 -10.76
CA GLY A 133 -2.69 -2.36 -9.68
C GLY A 133 -2.00 -1.67 -8.49
N ASN A 134 -2.14 -2.27 -7.31
CA ASN A 134 -1.55 -1.79 -6.07
C ASN A 134 -0.13 -2.31 -5.81
N THR A 135 0.62 -2.66 -6.87
CA THR A 135 2.01 -3.14 -6.75
C THR A 135 3.00 -2.18 -7.40
N TYR A 136 4.18 -2.05 -6.81
CA TYR A 136 5.30 -1.28 -7.34
C TYR A 136 6.59 -2.11 -7.26
N TRP A 137 7.39 -2.11 -8.33
CA TRP A 137 8.66 -2.83 -8.37
C TRP A 137 9.80 -1.83 -8.54
N VAL A 138 10.75 -1.88 -7.62
CA VAL A 138 11.98 -1.07 -7.63
C VAL A 138 13.16 -1.96 -8.00
N GLU A 139 13.86 -1.58 -9.06
CA GLU A 139 15.06 -2.27 -9.55
C GLU A 139 16.20 -1.28 -9.77
N MET A 140 17.44 -1.75 -9.61
CA MET A 140 18.63 -1.01 -9.98
C MET A 140 19.48 -1.84 -10.93
N ASN A 141 20.03 -1.21 -11.96
CA ASN A 141 20.98 -1.85 -12.88
C ASN A 141 22.35 -2.06 -12.20
N ILE A 142 22.42 -3.01 -11.25
CA ILE A 142 23.63 -3.29 -10.46
C ILE A 142 24.85 -3.70 -11.32
N GLN A 143 24.60 -4.16 -12.53
CA GLN A 143 25.64 -4.49 -13.51
C GLN A 143 26.45 -3.26 -13.96
N GLU A 144 25.85 -2.07 -13.98
CA GLU A 144 26.55 -0.83 -14.40
C GLU A 144 27.69 -0.45 -13.44
N PRO A 145 27.45 -0.30 -12.11
CA PRO A 145 28.55 -0.06 -11.18
C PRO A 145 29.51 -1.26 -11.06
N ALA A 146 29.00 -2.49 -11.21
CA ALA A 146 29.87 -3.67 -11.21
C ALA A 146 30.87 -3.67 -12.39
N TYR A 147 30.43 -3.25 -13.58
CA TYR A 147 31.29 -3.11 -14.75
C TYR A 147 32.42 -2.09 -14.52
N LEU A 148 32.13 -0.99 -13.81
CA LEU A 148 33.13 0.04 -13.50
C LEU A 148 34.15 -0.39 -12.43
N MET A 149 33.85 -1.41 -11.62
CA MET A 149 34.73 -1.89 -10.55
C MET A 149 35.68 -3.02 -10.97
N GLY A 150 35.45 -3.67 -12.12
CA GLY A 150 36.26 -4.77 -12.64
C GLY A 150 37.35 -4.30 -13.60
#